data_AF-A0A8X7TIU6-F1
#
_entry.id   AF-A0A8X7TIU6-F1
#
_cell.length_a   1.000
_cell.length_b   1.000
_cell.length_c   1.000
_cell.angle_alpha   90.00
_cell.angle_beta   90.00
_cell.angle_gamma   90.00
#
_symmetry.space_group_name_H-M   'P 1'
#
loop_
_entity.id
_entity.type
_entity.pdbx_description
1 polymer ?
#
loop_
_entity_poly.entity_id
_entity_poly.type
_entity_poly.pdbx_seq_one_letter_code
_entity_poly.pdbx_strand_id
1 'polypeptide(L)'
;MPIDKIFKDDASEEKGERARMASFIGAMAVADLVKSTLGPKGMDKILQSTGRGHSVTVTNDGATILKSLHIDNPAAKVLVGK
;
A
#
# COMPACT_ATOMS: atom_id res chain seq x y z
N MET A 1 7.03 -3.60 39.57
CA MET A 1 6.76 -3.92 38.16
C MET A 1 7.98 -3.50 37.37
N PRO A 2 8.62 -4.39 36.59
CA PRO A 2 9.78 -3.99 35.80
C PRO A 2 9.34 -2.98 34.75
N ILE A 3 10.14 -1.94 34.57
CA ILE A 3 9.92 -0.81 33.66
C ILE A 3 10.26 -1.23 32.20
N ASP A 4 10.56 -2.51 31.99
CA ASP A 4 11.33 -3.00 30.85
C ASP A 4 10.48 -3.40 29.63
N LYS A 5 9.15 -3.27 29.69
CA LYS A 5 8.27 -3.63 28.58
C LYS A 5 7.23 -2.55 28.30
N ILE A 6 7.64 -1.56 27.50
CA ILE A 6 6.77 -0.47 27.01
C ILE A 6 5.88 -0.97 25.86
N PHE A 7 6.36 -1.91 25.06
CA PHE A 7 5.66 -2.44 23.89
C PHE A 7 5.07 -3.84 24.14
N LYS A 8 4.00 -4.17 23.40
CA LYS A 8 3.46 -5.54 23.32
C LYS A 8 4.41 -6.44 22.52
N ASP A 9 4.28 -7.76 22.69
CA ASP A 9 5.17 -8.75 22.07
C ASP A 9 5.17 -8.74 20.53
N ASP A 10 4.08 -8.30 19.92
CA ASP A 10 3.86 -8.22 18.48
C ASP A 10 4.03 -6.80 17.91
N ALA A 11 4.40 -5.83 18.75
CA ALA A 11 4.57 -4.45 18.31
C ALA A 11 5.90 -4.28 17.57
N SER A 12 5.83 -3.72 16.37
CA SER A 12 6.99 -3.23 15.65
C SER A 12 7.18 -1.74 15.88
N GLU A 13 8.44 -1.31 15.97
CA GLU A 13 8.78 0.10 16.09
C GLU A 13 9.82 0.48 15.03
N GLU A 14 9.50 1.48 14.22
CA GLU A 14 10.46 2.18 13.39
C GLU A 14 10.62 3.62 13.91
N LYS A 15 11.88 4.06 14.07
CA LYS A 15 12.19 5.40 14.61
C LYS A 15 13.05 6.22 13.66
N GLY A 16 12.91 7.54 13.78
CA GLY A 16 13.78 8.53 13.15
C GLY A 16 13.86 8.37 11.64
N GLU A 17 15.08 8.22 11.13
CA GLU A 17 15.34 8.10 9.69
C GLU A 17 14.71 6.87 9.06
N ARG A 18 14.69 5.72 9.77
CA ARG A 18 14.09 4.49 9.25
C ARG A 18 12.59 4.65 8.99
N ALA A 19 11.86 5.23 9.95
CA ALA A 19 10.43 5.52 9.80
C ALA A 19 10.14 6.48 8.63
N ARG A 20 10.97 7.51 8.46
CA ARG A 20 10.87 8.44 7.32
C ARG A 20 11.11 7.71 5.99
N MET A 21 12.15 6.89 5.92
CA MET A 21 12.49 6.12 4.73
C MET A 21 11.36 5.16 4.36
N ALA A 22 10.83 4.39 5.31
CA ALA A 22 9.70 3.50 5.09
C ALA A 22 8.47 4.25 4.58
N SER A 23 8.23 5.47 5.09
CA SER A 23 7.13 6.32 4.62
C SER A 23 7.32 6.76 3.17
N PHE A 24 8.52 7.21 2.79
CA PHE A 24 8.82 7.60 1.41
C PHE A 24 8.70 6.42 0.44
N ILE A 25 9.26 5.26 0.80
CA ILE A 25 9.19 4.06 -0.03
C ILE A 25 7.74 3.66 -0.26
N GLY A 26 6.91 3.67 0.79
CA GLY A 26 5.48 3.36 0.69
C GLY A 26 4.75 4.29 -0.27
N ALA A 27 4.99 5.60 -0.15
CA ALA A 27 4.36 6.60 -1.00
C ALA A 27 4.83 6.49 -2.47
N MET A 28 6.14 6.32 -2.69
CA MET A 28 6.71 6.17 -4.03
C MET A 28 6.20 4.90 -4.71
N ALA A 29 6.11 3.78 -4.00
CA ALA A 29 5.59 2.53 -4.55
C ALA A 29 4.15 2.66 -5.04
N VAL A 30 3.30 3.37 -4.29
CA VAL A 30 1.91 3.68 -4.71
C VAL A 30 1.90 4.55 -5.96
N ALA A 31 2.70 5.62 -5.98
CA ALA A 31 2.78 6.51 -7.14
C ALA A 31 3.26 5.78 -8.40
N ASP A 32 4.30 4.97 -8.28
CA ASP A 32 4.86 4.20 -9.38
C ASP A 32 3.91 3.14 -9.93
N LEU A 33 3.04 2.59 -9.08
CA LEU A 33 2.05 1.63 -9.49
C LEU A 33 0.96 2.24 -10.39
N VAL A 34 0.47 3.43 -10.04
CA VAL A 34 -0.66 4.08 -10.73
C VAL A 34 -0.22 5.05 -11.83
N LYS A 35 1.03 5.51 -11.87
CA LYS A 35 1.45 6.51 -12.87
C LYS A 35 1.20 6.11 -14.32
N SER A 36 1.26 4.81 -14.64
CA SER A 36 1.04 4.34 -16.01
C SER A 36 -0.43 4.36 -16.43
N THR A 37 -1.36 4.58 -15.50
CA THR A 37 -2.80 4.65 -15.76
C THR A 37 -3.24 6.09 -16.08
N LEU A 38 -2.33 7.06 -15.93
CA LEU A 38 -2.63 8.48 -16.09
C LEU A 38 -2.57 8.94 -17.55
N GLY A 39 -3.56 9.73 -17.95
CA GLY A 39 -3.61 10.43 -19.24
C GLY A 39 -4.33 9.67 -20.35
N PRO A 40 -4.51 10.31 -21.53
CA PRO A 40 -5.29 9.74 -22.64
C PRO A 40 -4.65 8.49 -23.28
N LYS A 41 -3.37 8.23 -23.00
CA LYS A 41 -2.65 7.00 -23.38
C LYS A 41 -2.30 6.13 -22.17
N GLY A 42 -3.02 6.30 -21.06
CA GLY A 42 -2.89 5.46 -19.88
C GLY A 42 -3.18 3.99 -20.20
N MET A 43 -2.50 3.08 -19.51
CA MET A 43 -2.65 1.64 -19.66
C MET A 43 -3.46 1.07 -18.51
N ASP A 44 -4.35 0.13 -18.85
CA ASP A 44 -5.07 -0.66 -17.86
C ASP A 44 -4.14 -1.54 -17.02
N LYS A 45 -4.58 -1.86 -15.81
CA LYS A 45 -4.00 -2.88 -14.95
C LYS A 45 -4.90 -4.09 -14.90
N ILE A 46 -4.29 -5.28 -14.95
CA ILE A 46 -4.96 -6.54 -14.69
C ILE A 46 -4.81 -6.85 -13.19
N LEU A 47 -5.94 -6.99 -12.51
CA LEU A 47 -6.04 -7.31 -11.10
C LEU A 47 -6.63 -8.71 -10.98
N GLN A 48 -5.95 -9.59 -10.26
CA GLN A 48 -6.42 -10.94 -10.00
C GLN A 48 -6.60 -11.12 -8.50
N SER A 49 -7.84 -11.40 -8.08
CA SER A 49 -8.13 -11.69 -6.67
C SER A 49 -7.61 -13.07 -6.29
N THR A 50 -6.94 -13.16 -5.14
CA THR A 50 -6.52 -14.41 -4.51
C THR A 50 -7.64 -15.07 -3.69
N GLY A 51 -8.81 -14.43 -3.59
CA GLY A 51 -9.98 -14.96 -2.89
C GLY A 51 -10.69 -16.10 -3.63
N ARG A 52 -11.70 -16.68 -2.96
CA ARG A 52 -12.57 -17.71 -3.56
C ARG A 52 -13.39 -17.10 -4.70
N GLY A 53 -13.00 -17.37 -5.94
CA GLY A 53 -13.72 -16.90 -7.13
C GLY A 53 -12.84 -16.51 -8.32
N HIS A 54 -11.51 -16.45 -8.19
CA HIS A 54 -10.56 -16.15 -9.28
C HIS A 54 -10.99 -14.99 -10.20
N SER A 55 -11.58 -13.94 -9.63
CA SER A 55 -12.08 -12.82 -10.41
C SER A 55 -10.91 -12.02 -10.98
N VAL A 56 -10.94 -11.81 -12.30
CA VAL A 56 -10.01 -10.93 -13.02
C VAL A 56 -10.74 -9.62 -13.32
N THR A 57 -10.12 -8.49 -12.96
CA THR A 57 -10.61 -7.14 -13.28
C THR A 57 -9.54 -6.41 -14.08
N VAL A 58 -9.92 -5.80 -15.18
CA VAL A 58 -9.04 -4.95 -16.00
C VAL A 58 -9.55 -3.52 -15.89
N THR A 59 -8.72 -2.59 -15.43
CA THR A 59 -9.17 -1.22 -15.17
C THR A 59 -8.03 -0.19 -15.23
N ASN A 60 -8.37 1.03 -15.65
CA ASN A 60 -7.53 2.23 -15.57
C ASN A 60 -7.82 3.09 -14.34
N ASP A 61 -8.88 2.79 -13.57
CA ASP A 61 -9.25 3.59 -12.41
C ASP A 61 -8.28 3.36 -11.25
N GLY A 62 -7.46 4.38 -10.97
CA GLY A 62 -6.47 4.34 -9.90
C GLY A 62 -7.07 4.05 -8.52
N ALA A 63 -8.29 4.54 -8.24
CA ALA A 63 -8.95 4.29 -6.96
C ALA A 63 -9.32 2.81 -6.81
N THR A 64 -9.88 2.20 -7.86
CA THR A 64 -10.20 0.76 -7.89
C THR A 64 -8.92 -0.10 -7.78
N ILE A 65 -7.85 0.26 -8.48
CA ILE A 65 -6.55 -0.43 -8.38
C ILE A 65 -6.07 -0.42 -6.93
N LEU A 66 -5.99 0.75 -6.30
CA LEU A 66 -5.46 0.89 -4.94
C LEU A 66 -6.33 0.20 -3.88
N LYS A 67 -7.66 0.23 -4.02
CA LYS A 67 -8.58 -0.46 -3.10
C LYS A 67 -8.45 -1.99 -3.16
N SER A 68 -8.07 -2.52 -4.32
CA SER A 68 -7.94 -3.97 -4.56
C SER A 68 -6.65 -4.57 -4.00
N LEU A 69 -5.68 -3.74 -3.62
CA LEU A 69 -4.38 -4.21 -3.14
C LEU A 69 -4.39 -4.47 -1.63
N HIS A 70 -3.59 -5.48 -1.24
CA HIS A 70 -3.16 -5.68 0.13
C HIS A 70 -1.87 -4.89 0.36
N ILE A 71 -1.91 -3.92 1.28
CA ILE A 71 -0.81 -3.00 1.56
C ILE A 71 -0.56 -3.05 3.06
N ASP A 72 0.68 -3.28 3.47
CA ASP A 72 1.07 -3.28 4.88
C ASP A 72 1.68 -1.95 5.33
N ASN A 73 2.38 -1.26 4.43
CA ASN A 73 3.03 0.00 4.73
C ASN A 73 2.01 1.08 5.17
N PRO A 74 2.15 1.68 6.36
CA PRO A 74 1.20 2.65 6.88
C PRO A 74 1.06 3.91 6.02
N ALA A 75 2.16 4.45 5.50
CA ALA A 75 2.14 5.64 4.67
C ALA A 75 1.43 5.39 3.33
N ALA A 76 1.59 4.19 2.76
CA ALA A 76 0.87 3.79 1.56
C ALA A 76 -0.66 3.68 1.83
N LYS A 77 -1.08 3.14 2.98
CA LYS A 77 -2.51 3.08 3.37
C LYS A 77 -3.16 4.46 3.44
N VAL A 78 -2.45 5.45 3.98
CA VAL A 78 -2.91 6.85 4.03
C VAL A 78 -3.26 7.38 2.64
N LEU A 79 -2.47 7.04 1.61
CA LEU A 79 -2.73 7.48 0.23
C LEU A 79 -3.93 6.77 -0.41
N VAL A 80 -4.25 5.55 0.03
CA VAL A 80 -5.42 4.80 -0.46
C VAL A 80 -6.72 5.24 0.26
N GLY A 81 -6.60 5.78 1.48
CA GLY A 81 -7.73 6.12 2.34
C GLY A 81 -8.29 4.91 3.12
N LYS A 82 -7.41 4.00 3.54
CA LYS A 82 -7.73 2.86 4.43
C LYS A 82 -7.15 3.05 5.83
#